data_AF-F0ZQ72-F1
#
_entry.id   AF-F0ZQ72-F1
#
_cell.length_a   1.000
_cell.length_b   1.000
_cell.length_c   1.000
_cell.angle_alpha   90.00
_cell.angle_beta   90.00
_cell.angle_gamma   90.00
#
_symmetry.space_group_name_H-M   'P 1'
#
loop_
_entity.id
_entity.type
_entity.pdbx_description
1 polymer ?
#
loop_
_entity_poly.entity_id
_entity_poly.type
_entity_poly.pdbx_seq_one_letter_code
_entity_poly.pdbx_strand_id
1 'polypeptide(L)'
;MMKIRMGEEDLTATLAEIQRLFNQCYTRFQEVKEKKLIQENLNIKILNDWLIKVRKQSYLQKEASSLGITSGKYTDADFEISDIKSYNLLKVYNHFQSLLTKHKLESARILMIKRSGSVSHNLKHENEESFDEENGVEKKEDWIGVYVAPTESIFSLYPPPRRIDSTTVLCTSSKIEEPEDNTNQRDTYLSGIQLFELGYFIQLLSSGNHRVVECFYDKNSASDLVETKIWKDIKNLEVNSNFLSINLIHHCWGVSKGLIEKLQRSPSFSPSTPLSPNTSNVIPLSEKRKSLYHAQRLINRAEEILDKKNFTVYLDEDDDSTERNLLLRIKNSSDFNSDQLVSLTTNCLNQIKSVNDKIQKLSNISSADKKLNELSIKQSLKTILIKIRKSMIKIIV
;
A
#
# COMPACT_ATOMS: atom_id res chain seq x y z
N MET A 1 15.22 31.30 4.15
CA MET A 1 15.37 30.32 5.26
C MET A 1 14.02 30.18 5.94
N MET A 2 13.47 28.98 6.08
CA MET A 2 12.14 28.78 6.67
C MET A 2 12.33 28.43 8.16
N LYS A 3 12.44 29.46 9.00
CA LYS A 3 12.84 29.40 10.43
C LYS A 3 11.72 28.95 11.38
N ILE A 4 10.48 28.89 10.90
CA ILE A 4 9.29 28.46 11.67
C ILE A 4 9.47 27.08 12.34
N ARG A 5 10.15 26.12 11.71
CA ARG A 5 10.32 24.76 12.28
C ARG A 5 11.44 24.63 13.31
N MET A 6 12.29 25.65 13.45
CA MET A 6 13.42 25.67 14.39
C MET A 6 13.09 26.39 15.71
N GLY A 7 11.87 26.94 15.85
CA GLY A 7 11.51 27.79 16.99
C GLY A 7 12.18 29.16 17.00
N GLU A 8 12.77 29.58 15.87
CA GLU A 8 13.55 30.83 15.73
C GLU A 8 12.74 32.01 15.16
N GLU A 9 11.46 31.82 14.83
CA GLU A 9 10.57 32.90 14.38
C GLU A 9 9.39 33.04 15.34
N ASP A 10 9.20 34.27 15.81
CA ASP A 10 8.04 34.66 16.59
C ASP A 10 6.75 34.38 15.80
N LEU A 11 5.87 33.57 16.39
CA LEU A 11 4.56 33.24 15.84
C LEU A 11 3.80 34.52 15.46
N THR A 12 3.96 35.58 16.25
CA THR A 12 3.35 36.90 16.02
C THR A 12 3.87 37.54 14.74
N ALA A 13 5.18 37.50 14.51
CA ALA A 13 5.80 38.03 13.28
C ALA A 13 5.35 37.23 12.04
N THR A 14 5.23 35.90 12.18
CA THR A 14 4.75 35.03 11.09
C THR A 14 3.29 35.32 10.76
N LEU A 15 2.43 35.48 11.77
CA LEU A 15 1.02 35.83 11.60
C LEU A 15 0.85 37.23 10.99
N ALA A 16 1.68 38.19 11.40
CA ALA A 16 1.71 39.52 10.82
C ALA A 16 2.10 39.49 9.33
N GLU A 17 3.08 38.67 8.97
CA GLU A 17 3.49 38.49 7.57
C GLU A 17 2.42 37.80 6.73
N ILE A 18 1.75 36.78 7.27
CA ILE A 18 0.59 36.14 6.62
C ILE A 18 -0.53 37.16 6.40
N GLN A 19 -0.86 37.97 7.41
CA GLN A 19 -1.90 39.00 7.31
C GLN A 19 -1.52 40.07 6.28
N ARG A 20 -0.26 40.49 6.24
CA ARG A 20 0.26 41.45 5.26
C ARG A 20 0.12 40.91 3.83
N LEU A 21 0.53 39.67 3.60
CA LEU A 21 0.41 39.00 2.31
C LEU A 21 -1.05 38.79 1.90
N PHE A 22 -1.91 38.42 2.85
CA PHE A 22 -3.35 38.29 2.63
C PHE A 22 -3.95 39.63 2.19
N ASN A 23 -3.67 40.72 2.91
CA ASN A 23 -4.15 42.05 2.57
C ASN A 23 -3.66 42.49 1.19
N GLN A 24 -2.39 42.24 0.85
CA GLN A 24 -1.85 42.53 -0.48
C GLN A 24 -2.57 41.75 -1.59
N CYS A 25 -2.83 40.46 -1.37
CA CYS A 25 -3.59 39.63 -2.31
C CYS A 25 -5.03 40.12 -2.43
N TYR A 26 -5.67 40.49 -1.33
CA TYR A 26 -7.04 40.96 -1.29
C TYR A 26 -7.20 42.30 -2.02
N THR A 27 -6.33 43.28 -1.76
CA THR A 27 -6.31 44.56 -2.48
C THR A 27 -6.13 44.33 -3.98
N ARG A 28 -5.16 43.50 -4.37
CA ARG A 28 -4.93 43.16 -5.77
C ARG A 28 -6.13 42.45 -6.40
N PHE A 29 -6.78 41.56 -5.66
CA PHE A 29 -8.00 40.90 -6.10
C PHE A 29 -9.14 41.91 -6.35
N GLN A 30 -9.34 42.87 -5.46
CA GLN A 30 -10.34 43.94 -5.65
C GLN A 30 -10.01 44.80 -6.87
N GLU A 31 -8.75 45.22 -7.04
CA GLU A 31 -8.32 45.99 -8.22
C GLU A 31 -8.56 45.25 -9.54
N VAL A 32 -8.28 43.94 -9.57
CA VAL A 32 -8.48 43.10 -10.77
C VAL A 32 -9.97 42.85 -11.01
N LYS A 33 -10.77 42.71 -9.95
CA LYS A 33 -12.24 42.56 -10.00
C LYS A 33 -12.91 43.83 -10.52
N GLU A 34 -12.54 45.00 -10.00
CA GLU A 34 -13.05 46.31 -10.44
C GLU A 34 -12.72 46.58 -11.91
N LYS A 35 -11.52 46.19 -12.35
CA LYS A 35 -11.09 46.34 -13.75
C LYS A 35 -11.69 45.28 -14.69
N LYS A 36 -12.54 44.36 -14.21
CA LYS A 36 -13.08 43.21 -14.96
C LYS A 36 -12.00 42.40 -15.69
N LEU A 37 -10.79 42.35 -15.13
CA LEU A 37 -9.65 41.63 -15.70
C LEU A 37 -9.66 40.15 -15.32
N ILE A 38 -10.55 39.74 -14.42
CA ILE A 38 -10.77 38.34 -14.06
C ILE A 38 -11.58 37.71 -15.20
N GLN A 39 -10.91 36.91 -16.03
CA GLN A 39 -11.64 35.96 -16.89
C GLN A 39 -12.39 34.98 -15.98
N GLU A 40 -13.70 34.85 -16.16
CA GLU A 40 -14.55 33.93 -15.38
C GLU A 40 -14.11 32.46 -15.51
N ASN A 41 -13.37 32.13 -16.57
CA ASN A 41 -12.77 30.83 -16.80
C ASN A 41 -11.30 30.82 -16.39
N LEU A 42 -11.03 30.43 -15.15
CA LEU A 42 -9.67 30.11 -14.69
C LEU A 42 -9.14 28.91 -15.48
N ASN A 43 -8.06 29.11 -16.24
CA ASN A 43 -7.36 27.99 -16.86
C ASN A 43 -6.61 27.19 -15.78
N ILE A 44 -7.22 26.10 -15.32
CA ILE A 44 -6.68 25.25 -14.24
C ILE A 44 -5.29 24.71 -14.59
N LYS A 45 -4.99 24.49 -15.87
CA LYS A 45 -3.64 24.08 -16.32
C LYS A 45 -2.60 25.15 -15.99
N ILE A 46 -2.89 26.42 -16.25
CA ILE A 46 -1.97 27.52 -15.92
C ILE A 46 -1.76 27.62 -14.40
N LEU A 47 -2.84 27.46 -13.62
CA LEU A 47 -2.73 27.46 -12.15
C LEU A 47 -1.87 26.29 -11.66
N ASN A 48 -2.09 25.09 -12.21
CA ASN A 48 -1.32 23.89 -11.90
C ASN A 48 0.18 24.09 -12.21
N ASP A 49 0.49 24.57 -13.41
CA ASP A 49 1.87 24.78 -13.86
C ASP A 49 2.57 25.85 -13.00
N TRP A 50 1.86 26.92 -12.66
CA TRP A 50 2.35 27.93 -11.72
C TRP A 50 2.62 27.34 -10.33
N LEU A 51 1.69 26.54 -9.79
CA LEU A 51 1.85 25.89 -8.47
C LEU A 51 3.06 24.95 -8.44
N ILE A 52 3.21 24.11 -9.47
CA ILE A 52 4.37 23.22 -9.63
C ILE A 52 5.65 24.05 -9.67
N LYS A 53 5.69 25.13 -10.46
CA LYS A 53 6.85 26.01 -10.58
C LYS A 53 7.22 26.64 -9.24
N VAL A 54 6.25 27.21 -8.52
CA VAL A 54 6.48 27.85 -7.21
C VAL A 54 7.01 26.84 -6.19
N ARG A 55 6.38 25.65 -6.11
CA ARG A 55 6.81 24.58 -5.18
C ARG A 55 8.21 24.07 -5.52
N LYS A 56 8.50 23.85 -6.80
CA LYS A 56 9.83 23.44 -7.29
C LYS A 56 10.90 24.50 -7.01
N GLN A 57 10.63 25.77 -7.27
CA GLN A 57 11.56 26.87 -6.99
C GLN A 57 11.83 27.01 -5.50
N SER A 58 10.79 26.97 -4.65
CA SER A 58 10.95 27.00 -3.19
C SER A 58 11.84 25.87 -2.69
N TYR A 59 11.67 24.68 -3.27
CA TYR A 59 12.50 23.52 -2.98
C TYR A 59 13.97 23.76 -3.41
N LEU A 60 14.22 24.18 -4.66
CA LEU A 60 15.57 24.41 -5.18
C LEU A 60 16.29 25.50 -4.41
N GLN A 61 15.60 26.58 -4.03
CA GLN A 61 16.17 27.66 -3.22
C GLN A 61 16.59 27.17 -1.83
N LYS A 62 15.81 26.27 -1.21
CA LYS A 62 16.19 25.65 0.06
C LYS A 62 17.42 24.78 -0.07
N GLU A 63 17.55 24.00 -1.15
CA GLU A 63 18.74 23.19 -1.39
C GLU A 63 19.98 24.04 -1.68
N ALA A 64 19.86 25.10 -2.47
CA ALA A 64 20.97 26.02 -2.73
C ALA A 64 21.45 26.72 -1.45
N SER A 65 20.53 26.97 -0.49
CA SER A 65 20.83 27.58 0.80
C SER A 65 21.47 26.62 1.80
N SER A 66 21.30 25.30 1.64
CA SER A 66 22.01 24.30 2.43
C SER A 66 23.41 24.13 1.87
N LEU A 67 24.40 24.80 2.48
CA LEU A 67 25.83 24.77 2.16
C LEU A 67 26.34 23.37 1.75
N GLY A 68 26.37 23.07 0.45
CA GLY A 68 27.21 22.03 -0.15
C GLY A 68 27.01 20.57 0.28
N ILE A 69 26.10 20.22 1.18
CA ILE A 69 25.85 18.84 1.58
C ILE A 69 24.94 18.18 0.52
N THR A 70 25.52 17.77 -0.59
CA THR A 70 24.89 16.93 -1.63
C THR A 70 24.65 15.48 -1.16
N SER A 71 24.89 15.15 0.12
CA SER A 71 24.87 13.77 0.63
C SER A 71 23.48 13.09 0.70
N GLY A 72 22.43 13.74 0.18
CA GLY A 72 21.04 13.32 0.32
C GLY A 72 20.29 13.07 -0.99
N LYS A 73 20.97 12.71 -2.09
CA LYS A 73 20.29 12.31 -3.35
C LYS A 73 20.79 10.94 -3.84
N TYR A 74 19.89 10.25 -4.53
CA TYR A 74 20.16 9.11 -5.38
C TYR A 74 20.51 9.60 -6.78
N THR A 75 21.34 8.83 -7.48
CA THR A 75 21.67 8.99 -8.89
C THR A 75 20.67 8.22 -9.77
N ASP A 76 20.60 8.53 -11.06
CA ASP A 76 19.73 7.78 -11.99
C ASP A 76 20.05 6.28 -11.99
N ALA A 77 21.33 5.91 -11.88
CA ALA A 77 21.77 4.52 -11.78
C ALA A 77 21.20 3.80 -10.54
N ASP A 78 20.89 4.51 -9.46
CA ASP A 78 20.28 3.90 -8.27
C ASP A 78 18.80 3.53 -8.49
N PHE A 79 18.14 4.13 -9.49
CA PHE A 79 16.77 3.80 -9.92
C PHE A 79 16.73 2.70 -10.99
N GLU A 80 17.88 2.31 -11.55
CA GLU A 80 17.92 1.28 -12.58
C GLU A 80 17.69 -0.10 -11.99
N ILE A 81 16.99 -0.93 -12.76
CA ILE A 81 16.80 -2.34 -12.46
C ILE A 81 17.99 -3.09 -13.05
N SER A 82 18.75 -3.75 -12.19
CA SER A 82 20.04 -4.35 -12.54
C SER A 82 19.89 -5.68 -13.29
N ASP A 83 18.82 -6.45 -13.02
CA ASP A 83 18.59 -7.74 -13.68
C ASP A 83 17.12 -8.19 -13.55
N ILE A 84 16.58 -8.81 -14.59
CA ILE A 84 15.26 -9.46 -14.60
C ILE A 84 15.47 -10.94 -14.93
N LYS A 85 15.39 -11.76 -13.90
CA LYS A 85 15.90 -13.14 -13.91
C LYS A 85 15.03 -14.16 -14.65
N SER A 86 13.80 -13.82 -15.02
CA SER A 86 12.90 -14.75 -15.69
C SER A 86 12.03 -14.06 -16.74
N TYR A 87 11.64 -14.83 -17.76
CA TYR A 87 10.75 -14.34 -18.82
C TYR A 87 9.37 -13.93 -18.27
N ASN A 88 8.83 -14.67 -17.30
CA ASN A 88 7.57 -14.28 -16.64
C ASN A 88 7.71 -12.93 -15.93
N LEU A 89 8.80 -12.73 -15.18
CA LEU A 89 9.04 -11.48 -14.47
C LEU A 89 9.22 -10.29 -15.43
N LEU A 90 9.83 -10.52 -16.61
CA LEU A 90 9.92 -9.51 -17.68
C LEU A 90 8.55 -9.13 -18.22
N LYS A 91 7.64 -10.10 -18.44
CA LYS A 91 6.27 -9.80 -18.87
C LYS A 91 5.52 -8.97 -17.84
N VAL A 92 5.60 -9.37 -16.57
CA VAL A 92 4.99 -8.66 -15.46
C VAL A 92 5.54 -7.23 -15.40
N TYR A 93 6.86 -7.06 -15.48
CA TYR A 93 7.50 -5.74 -15.53
C TYR A 93 6.99 -4.87 -16.66
N ASN A 94 6.89 -5.41 -17.88
CA ASN A 94 6.35 -4.69 -19.04
C ASN A 94 4.87 -4.32 -18.85
N HIS A 95 4.09 -5.19 -18.20
CA HIS A 95 2.71 -4.89 -17.86
C HIS A 95 2.61 -3.71 -16.87
N PHE A 96 3.46 -3.68 -15.83
CA PHE A 96 3.55 -2.54 -14.92
C PHE A 96 3.94 -1.23 -15.65
N GLN A 97 4.87 -1.29 -16.61
CA GLN A 97 5.21 -0.13 -17.44
C GLN A 97 4.03 0.34 -18.32
N SER A 98 3.29 -0.60 -18.90
CA SER A 98 2.06 -0.32 -19.67
C SER A 98 1.01 0.39 -18.81
N LEU A 99 0.79 -0.08 -17.57
CA LEU A 99 -0.09 0.57 -16.61
C LEU A 99 0.35 2.01 -16.31
N LEU A 100 1.64 2.26 -16.06
CA LEU A 100 2.15 3.61 -15.84
C LEU A 100 1.92 4.52 -17.06
N THR A 101 2.13 3.99 -18.27
CA THR A 101 1.92 4.73 -19.52
C THR A 101 0.45 5.06 -19.73
N LYS A 102 -0.46 4.08 -19.53
CA LYS A 102 -1.91 4.29 -19.58
C LYS A 102 -2.36 5.43 -18.66
N HIS A 103 -1.75 5.53 -17.47
CA HIS A 103 -2.04 6.56 -16.47
C HIS A 103 -1.24 7.86 -16.64
N LYS A 104 -0.52 8.07 -17.75
CA LYS A 104 0.28 9.29 -18.03
C LYS A 104 1.39 9.55 -17.00
N LEU A 105 2.04 8.47 -16.57
CA LEU A 105 3.12 8.46 -15.59
C LEU A 105 4.42 7.89 -16.20
N GLU A 106 4.72 8.21 -17.46
CA GLU A 106 5.88 7.67 -18.19
C GLU A 106 7.23 8.05 -17.54
N SER A 107 7.24 9.16 -16.80
CA SER A 107 8.42 9.60 -16.04
C SER A 107 8.55 8.96 -14.65
N ALA A 108 7.59 8.12 -14.23
CA ALA A 108 7.71 7.36 -12.99
C ALA A 108 8.82 6.31 -13.09
N ARG A 109 9.27 5.83 -11.93
CA ARG A 109 10.27 4.76 -11.82
C ARG A 109 9.71 3.64 -10.95
N ILE A 110 9.76 2.42 -11.45
CA ILE A 110 9.42 1.22 -10.67
C ILE A 110 10.60 0.94 -9.74
N LEU A 111 10.33 0.76 -8.45
CA LEU A 111 11.32 0.48 -7.41
C LEU A 111 11.34 -1.00 -7.03
N MET A 112 10.19 -1.64 -7.04
CA MET A 112 10.05 -3.06 -6.71
C MET A 112 8.88 -3.70 -7.47
N ILE A 113 9.04 -4.96 -7.84
CA ILE A 113 7.95 -5.88 -8.19
C ILE A 113 8.19 -7.19 -7.46
N LYS A 114 7.14 -7.74 -6.86
CA LYS A 114 7.19 -9.02 -6.18
C LYS A 114 5.86 -9.75 -6.23
N ARG A 115 5.93 -11.08 -6.25
CA ARG A 115 4.76 -11.95 -6.12
C ARG A 115 4.17 -11.87 -4.70
N SER A 116 2.87 -12.07 -4.59
CA SER A 116 2.11 -11.93 -3.34
C SER A 116 0.98 -12.97 -3.28
N GLY A 117 0.13 -12.89 -2.26
CA GLY A 117 -1.17 -13.55 -2.29
C GLY A 117 -1.13 -14.99 -1.77
N SER A 118 -1.75 -15.93 -2.48
CA SER A 118 -1.71 -17.36 -2.12
C SER A 118 -0.43 -18.04 -2.60
N VAL A 119 0.18 -17.49 -3.66
CA VAL A 119 1.37 -18.09 -4.25
C VAL A 119 2.62 -17.87 -3.39
N SER A 120 2.71 -16.74 -2.68
CA SER A 120 3.77 -16.50 -1.71
C SER A 120 3.80 -17.52 -0.54
N HIS A 121 2.76 -18.35 -0.42
CA HIS A 121 2.65 -19.41 0.60
C HIS A 121 2.81 -20.81 0.02
N ASN A 122 3.33 -20.93 -1.22
CA ASN A 122 3.52 -22.21 -1.90
C ASN A 122 2.25 -23.08 -1.99
N LEU A 123 1.12 -22.41 -2.13
CA LEU A 123 -0.15 -23.08 -2.38
C LEU A 123 -0.41 -23.06 -3.87
N LYS A 124 -0.06 -24.14 -4.56
CA LYS A 124 -0.28 -24.32 -6.00
C LYS A 124 -1.78 -24.26 -6.33
N HIS A 125 -2.14 -23.64 -7.45
CA HIS A 125 -3.45 -23.81 -8.06
C HIS A 125 -3.35 -24.97 -9.03
N GLU A 126 -3.67 -26.18 -8.58
CA GLU A 126 -3.36 -27.40 -9.34
C GLU A 126 -4.14 -27.53 -10.67
N ASN A 127 -5.24 -26.79 -10.88
CA ASN A 127 -6.20 -27.15 -11.95
C ASN A 127 -6.77 -26.01 -12.83
N GLU A 128 -6.17 -24.82 -12.95
CA GLU A 128 -6.70 -23.90 -13.99
C GLU A 128 -5.59 -23.06 -14.63
N GLU A 129 -5.09 -23.51 -15.77
CA GLU A 129 -4.29 -22.71 -16.70
C GLU A 129 -5.23 -21.72 -17.40
N SER A 130 -5.63 -20.64 -16.71
CA SER A 130 -6.32 -19.54 -17.37
C SER A 130 -5.29 -18.53 -17.86
N PHE A 131 -4.96 -18.61 -19.14
CA PHE A 131 -4.08 -17.65 -19.82
C PHE A 131 -4.87 -16.38 -20.14
N ASP A 132 -4.30 -15.20 -19.91
CA ASP A 132 -4.84 -13.95 -20.44
C ASP A 132 -4.13 -13.60 -21.74
N GLU A 133 -4.68 -14.02 -22.88
CA GLU A 133 -4.09 -13.77 -24.21
C GLU A 133 -3.91 -12.28 -24.50
N GLU A 134 -4.77 -11.42 -23.95
CA GLU A 134 -4.77 -9.97 -24.21
C GLU A 134 -3.63 -9.24 -23.49
N ASN A 135 -3.20 -9.73 -22.31
CA ASN A 135 -2.17 -9.10 -21.47
C ASN A 135 -0.88 -9.92 -21.35
N GLY A 136 -0.87 -11.18 -21.83
CA GLY A 136 0.29 -12.08 -21.82
C GLY A 136 0.75 -12.54 -20.43
N VAL A 137 0.01 -12.21 -19.36
CA VAL A 137 0.30 -12.58 -17.97
C VAL A 137 -0.70 -13.66 -17.51
N GLU A 138 -0.22 -14.62 -16.72
CA GLU A 138 -1.10 -15.64 -16.12
C GLU A 138 -2.15 -14.97 -15.22
N LYS A 139 -3.44 -15.19 -15.52
CA LYS A 139 -4.60 -14.50 -14.92
C LYS A 139 -4.77 -14.73 -13.40
N LYS A 140 -3.86 -15.48 -12.78
CA LYS A 140 -3.94 -16.02 -11.42
C LYS A 140 -2.83 -15.59 -10.49
N GLU A 141 -1.84 -14.87 -10.99
CA GLU A 141 -0.73 -14.43 -10.15
C GLU A 141 -1.02 -13.06 -9.53
N ASP A 142 -0.97 -13.01 -8.21
CA ASP A 142 -1.08 -11.75 -7.47
C ASP A 142 0.30 -11.09 -7.42
N TRP A 143 0.49 -9.98 -8.13
CA TRP A 143 1.75 -9.23 -8.13
C TRP A 143 1.56 -7.86 -7.48
N ILE A 144 2.54 -7.45 -6.68
CA ILE A 144 2.61 -6.12 -6.09
C ILE A 144 3.84 -5.42 -6.65
N GLY A 145 3.63 -4.22 -7.17
CA GLY A 145 4.68 -3.31 -7.61
C GLY A 145 4.66 -2.02 -6.80
N VAL A 146 5.82 -1.40 -6.66
CA VAL A 146 5.97 -0.08 -6.05
C VAL A 146 6.65 0.84 -7.04
N TYR A 147 6.03 2.00 -7.28
CA TYR A 147 6.60 3.03 -8.13
C TYR A 147 6.76 4.34 -7.39
N VAL A 148 7.63 5.20 -7.91
CA VAL A 148 7.76 6.58 -7.47
C VAL A 148 7.45 7.52 -8.63
N ALA A 149 6.45 8.37 -8.44
CA ALA A 149 6.11 9.42 -9.39
C ALA A 149 7.14 10.57 -9.37
N PRO A 150 7.31 11.29 -10.49
CA PRO A 150 8.06 12.54 -10.51
C PRO A 150 7.56 13.51 -9.44
N THR A 151 8.48 14.27 -8.85
CA THR A 151 8.12 15.20 -7.78
C THR A 151 7.23 16.33 -8.30
N GLU A 152 7.35 16.71 -9.57
CA GLU A 152 6.46 17.65 -10.24
C GLU A 152 5.00 17.14 -10.24
N SER A 153 4.77 15.85 -10.46
CA SER A 153 3.44 15.24 -10.40
C SER A 153 2.87 15.28 -8.98
N ILE A 154 3.72 15.16 -7.95
CA ILE A 154 3.29 15.31 -6.54
C ILE A 154 2.93 16.77 -6.21
N PHE A 155 3.65 17.73 -6.79
CA PHE A 155 3.38 19.15 -6.59
C PHE A 155 2.19 19.68 -7.39
N SER A 156 1.66 18.88 -8.32
CA SER A 156 0.49 19.19 -9.13
C SER A 156 -0.76 19.34 -8.27
N LEU A 157 -1.76 20.04 -8.82
CA LEU A 157 -3.15 19.97 -8.39
C LEU A 157 -3.78 18.58 -8.64
N TYR A 158 -3.17 17.78 -9.52
CA TYR A 158 -3.57 16.43 -9.87
C TYR A 158 -2.50 15.45 -9.39
N PRO A 159 -2.53 15.06 -8.11
CA PRO A 159 -1.57 14.08 -7.60
C PRO A 159 -1.70 12.75 -8.34
N PRO A 160 -0.62 11.97 -8.45
CA PRO A 160 -0.69 10.65 -9.08
C PRO A 160 -1.63 9.72 -8.29
N PRO A 161 -2.25 8.73 -8.97
CA PRO A 161 -3.08 7.72 -8.32
C PRO A 161 -2.28 6.96 -7.26
N ARG A 162 -2.85 6.82 -6.06
CA ARG A 162 -2.21 6.08 -4.95
C ARG A 162 -1.98 4.61 -5.30
N ARG A 163 -2.89 4.03 -6.09
CA ARG A 163 -2.86 2.66 -6.58
C ARG A 163 -3.29 2.64 -8.05
N ILE A 164 -2.67 1.76 -8.83
CA ILE A 164 -3.01 1.45 -10.21
C ILE A 164 -3.16 -0.06 -10.33
N ASP A 165 -4.26 -0.50 -10.90
CA ASP A 165 -4.56 -1.87 -11.30
C ASP A 165 -5.34 -1.83 -12.63
N SER A 166 -5.62 -3.00 -13.21
CA SER A 166 -6.34 -3.06 -14.50
C SER A 166 -7.73 -2.40 -14.47
N THR A 167 -8.34 -2.27 -13.29
CA THR A 167 -9.66 -1.68 -13.08
C THR A 167 -9.63 -0.20 -12.70
N THR A 168 -8.44 0.36 -12.47
CA THR A 168 -8.29 1.75 -12.04
C THR A 168 -8.69 2.68 -13.16
N VAL A 169 -9.71 3.51 -12.92
CA VAL A 169 -10.24 4.46 -13.91
C VAL A 169 -9.25 5.59 -14.12
N LEU A 170 -9.09 6.03 -15.37
CA LEU A 170 -8.30 7.21 -15.71
C LEU A 170 -9.02 8.46 -15.21
N CYS A 171 -8.37 9.21 -14.32
CA CYS A 171 -8.90 10.49 -13.85
C CYS A 171 -8.92 11.48 -15.03
N THR A 172 -10.11 11.81 -15.51
CA THR A 172 -10.28 12.81 -16.58
C THR A 172 -10.16 14.21 -15.98
N SER A 173 -9.20 14.96 -16.51
CA SER A 173 -8.67 16.25 -16.04
C SER A 173 -9.64 17.45 -16.04
N SER A 174 -10.95 17.24 -15.98
CA SER A 174 -11.96 18.30 -16.06
C SER A 174 -12.33 18.93 -14.72
N LYS A 175 -12.00 18.30 -13.58
CA LYS A 175 -12.27 18.84 -12.23
C LYS A 175 -11.08 18.55 -11.31
N ILE A 176 -10.82 19.45 -10.35
CA ILE A 176 -9.92 19.19 -9.22
C ILE A 176 -10.67 18.23 -8.30
N GLU A 177 -10.72 16.96 -8.67
CA GLU A 177 -11.24 15.90 -7.82
C GLU A 177 -10.03 15.30 -7.09
N GLU A 178 -10.17 15.03 -5.78
CA GLU A 178 -9.22 14.15 -5.12
C GLU A 178 -9.14 12.86 -5.95
N PRO A 179 -7.98 12.19 -6.06
CA PRO A 179 -7.92 10.89 -6.71
C PRO A 179 -8.89 9.98 -5.97
N GLU A 180 -10.09 9.78 -6.53
CA GLU A 180 -11.08 8.91 -5.96
C GLU A 180 -10.45 7.51 -5.93
N ASP A 181 -10.31 6.95 -4.72
CA ASP A 181 -10.06 5.52 -4.55
C ASP A 181 -11.33 4.81 -5.02
N ASN A 182 -11.55 4.76 -6.34
CA ASN A 182 -12.78 4.32 -7.00
C ASN A 182 -13.03 2.81 -6.92
N THR A 183 -12.26 2.11 -6.06
CA THR A 183 -12.57 0.75 -5.69
C THR A 183 -13.24 0.76 -4.34
N ASN A 184 -14.54 0.42 -4.32
CA ASN A 184 -15.27 0.02 -3.11
C ASN A 184 -14.65 -1.21 -2.38
N GLN A 185 -13.51 -1.72 -2.87
CA GLN A 185 -12.77 -2.83 -2.30
C GLN A 185 -11.53 -2.32 -1.56
N ARG A 186 -11.41 -2.72 -0.28
CA ARG A 186 -10.22 -2.47 0.55
C ARG A 186 -9.02 -3.22 -0.04
N ASP A 187 -7.82 -2.63 0.06
CA ASP A 187 -6.57 -3.22 -0.49
C ASP A 187 -6.28 -4.64 0.00
N THR A 188 -6.78 -4.95 1.19
CA THR A 188 -6.73 -6.26 1.83
C THR A 188 -7.32 -7.39 0.98
N TYR A 189 -8.31 -7.12 0.12
CA TYR A 189 -9.13 -8.16 -0.55
C TYR A 189 -8.97 -8.20 -2.06
N LEU A 190 -8.18 -7.30 -2.62
CA LEU A 190 -7.97 -7.25 -4.07
C LEU A 190 -7.10 -8.42 -4.52
N SER A 191 -7.31 -8.89 -5.74
CA SER A 191 -6.49 -9.91 -6.39
C SER A 191 -5.89 -9.36 -7.68
N GLY A 192 -4.89 -10.04 -8.22
CA GLY A 192 -4.18 -9.69 -9.43
C GLY A 192 -3.02 -8.70 -9.21
N ILE A 193 -2.71 -7.96 -10.27
CA ILE A 193 -1.55 -7.08 -10.38
C ILE A 193 -1.90 -5.70 -9.83
N GLN A 194 -1.12 -5.22 -8.86
CA GLN A 194 -1.33 -3.96 -8.17
C GLN A 194 -0.06 -3.15 -8.11
N LEU A 195 -0.13 -1.89 -8.52
CA LEU A 195 0.98 -0.96 -8.52
C LEU A 195 0.70 0.19 -7.55
N PHE A 196 1.52 0.35 -6.52
CA PHE A 196 1.32 1.36 -5.48
C PHE A 196 2.34 2.48 -5.58
N GLU A 197 1.87 3.71 -5.38
CA GLU A 197 2.74 4.87 -5.22
C GLU A 197 3.52 4.73 -3.90
N LEU A 198 4.83 4.97 -3.92
CA LEU A 198 5.74 4.71 -2.80
C LEU A 198 5.26 5.31 -1.47
N GLY A 199 4.75 6.55 -1.47
CA GLY A 199 4.27 7.20 -0.26
C GLY A 199 3.06 6.48 0.33
N TYR A 200 2.17 6.00 -0.53
CA TYR A 200 1.01 5.22 -0.11
C TYR A 200 1.40 3.80 0.33
N PHE A 201 2.33 3.15 -0.37
CA PHE A 201 2.86 1.85 0.05
C PHE A 201 3.48 1.91 1.45
N ILE A 202 4.28 2.95 1.74
CA ILE A 202 4.87 3.20 3.06
C ILE A 202 3.78 3.38 4.14
N GLN A 203 2.66 4.02 3.79
CA GLN A 203 1.51 4.16 4.69
C GLN A 203 0.84 2.80 4.98
N LEU A 204 0.64 1.96 3.96
CA LEU A 204 0.11 0.60 4.13
C LEU A 204 1.05 -0.30 4.95
N LEU A 205 2.36 -0.17 4.72
CA LEU A 205 3.39 -0.85 5.51
C LEU A 205 3.29 -0.42 6.98
N SER A 206 3.22 0.89 7.24
CA SER A 206 3.09 1.44 8.59
C SER A 206 1.81 0.99 9.32
N SER A 207 0.71 0.74 8.59
CA SER A 207 -0.53 0.22 9.17
C SER A 207 -0.53 -1.30 9.37
N GLY A 208 0.55 -1.99 8.99
CA GLY A 208 0.67 -3.44 9.12
C GLY A 208 -0.14 -4.20 8.08
N ASN A 209 -0.41 -3.63 6.90
CA ASN A 209 -1.11 -4.32 5.84
C ASN A 209 -0.36 -5.62 5.47
N HIS A 210 -0.99 -6.76 5.75
CA HIS A 210 -0.34 -8.07 5.65
C HIS A 210 0.25 -8.34 4.26
N ARG A 211 -0.41 -7.94 3.16
CA ARG A 211 0.11 -8.18 1.80
C ARG A 211 1.38 -7.38 1.51
N VAL A 212 1.39 -6.13 1.97
CA VAL A 212 2.54 -5.23 1.84
C VAL A 212 3.71 -5.73 2.68
N VAL A 213 3.43 -6.13 3.92
CA VAL A 213 4.41 -6.73 4.83
C VAL A 213 4.97 -8.04 4.26
N GLU A 214 4.12 -8.95 3.77
CA GLU A 214 4.55 -10.21 3.12
C GLU A 214 5.56 -9.92 2.00
N CYS A 215 5.26 -8.97 1.11
CA CYS A 215 6.16 -8.60 0.03
C CYS A 215 7.49 -8.02 0.55
N PHE A 216 7.43 -7.25 1.63
CA PHE A 216 8.59 -6.59 2.20
C PHE A 216 9.55 -7.55 2.90
N TYR A 217 9.02 -8.52 3.66
CA TYR A 217 9.78 -9.41 4.54
C TYR A 217 10.17 -10.77 3.97
N ASP A 218 9.61 -11.20 2.84
CA ASP A 218 9.98 -12.50 2.27
C ASP A 218 11.43 -12.49 1.74
N LYS A 219 12.28 -13.31 2.36
CA LYS A 219 13.72 -13.42 2.10
C LYS A 219 14.08 -14.49 1.06
N ASN A 220 13.14 -15.38 0.70
CA ASN A 220 13.47 -16.64 0.04
C ASN A 220 13.18 -16.67 -1.46
N SER A 221 12.51 -15.66 -2.04
CA SER A 221 12.11 -15.64 -3.45
C SER A 221 12.96 -14.72 -4.33
N ALA A 222 14.28 -14.95 -4.38
CA ALA A 222 15.19 -14.13 -5.20
C ALA A 222 14.91 -14.23 -6.73
N SER A 223 14.15 -15.22 -7.18
CA SER A 223 13.72 -15.41 -8.58
C SER A 223 12.53 -14.56 -9.00
N ASP A 224 11.68 -14.16 -8.04
CA ASP A 224 10.37 -13.53 -8.28
C ASP A 224 10.36 -12.07 -7.79
N LEU A 225 11.54 -11.44 -7.80
CA LEU A 225 11.78 -10.11 -7.26
C LEU A 225 12.53 -9.24 -8.27
N VAL A 226 11.92 -8.12 -8.63
CA VAL A 226 12.61 -6.97 -9.22
C VAL A 226 12.80 -5.94 -8.10
N GLU A 227 14.01 -5.43 -7.92
CA GLU A 227 14.26 -4.33 -7.00
C GLU A 227 15.41 -3.44 -7.44
N THR A 228 15.27 -2.15 -7.20
CA THR A 228 16.33 -1.15 -7.39
C THR A 228 17.23 -1.08 -6.16
N LYS A 229 18.37 -0.40 -6.28
CA LYS A 229 19.24 -0.13 -5.12
C LYS A 229 18.52 0.70 -4.04
N ILE A 230 17.67 1.63 -4.47
CA ILE A 230 16.82 2.43 -3.56
C ILE A 230 15.91 1.53 -2.71
N TRP A 231 15.31 0.51 -3.31
CA TRP A 231 14.44 -0.40 -2.58
C TRP A 231 15.20 -1.22 -1.54
N LYS A 232 16.42 -1.65 -1.87
CA LYS A 232 17.32 -2.33 -0.92
C LYS A 232 17.65 -1.44 0.29
N ASP A 233 17.91 -0.16 0.06
CA ASP A 233 18.12 0.80 1.16
C ASP A 233 16.88 0.93 2.06
N ILE A 234 15.68 0.98 1.48
CA ILE A 234 14.42 1.01 2.24
C ILE A 234 14.28 -0.24 3.11
N LYS A 235 14.53 -1.44 2.54
CA LYS A 235 14.49 -2.72 3.29
C LYS A 235 15.45 -2.72 4.48
N ASN A 236 16.67 -2.20 4.30
CA ASN A 236 17.69 -2.21 5.34
C ASN A 236 17.37 -1.31 6.54
N LEU A 237 16.54 -0.27 6.36
CA LEU A 237 16.13 0.61 7.47
C LEU A 237 15.20 -0.08 8.48
N GLU A 238 14.49 -1.13 8.06
CA GLU A 238 13.38 -1.71 8.81
C GLU A 238 13.75 -2.94 9.63
N VAL A 239 14.79 -3.68 9.23
CA VAL A 239 15.27 -4.92 9.89
C VAL A 239 15.52 -4.73 11.41
N ASN A 240 15.64 -3.48 11.87
CA ASN A 240 15.86 -3.12 13.26
C ASN A 240 14.59 -2.74 14.05
N SER A 241 13.37 -2.91 13.50
CA SER A 241 12.18 -2.23 14.01
C SER A 241 11.01 -3.18 14.40
N ASN A 242 10.84 -3.44 15.70
CA ASN A 242 9.77 -4.28 16.29
C ASN A 242 8.32 -3.76 16.11
N PHE A 243 8.13 -2.63 15.42
CA PHE A 243 6.85 -1.93 15.29
C PHE A 243 5.87 -2.64 14.34
N LEU A 244 6.39 -3.20 13.25
CA LEU A 244 5.56 -3.83 12.24
C LEU A 244 4.87 -5.07 12.77
N SER A 245 5.51 -5.79 13.69
CA SER A 245 4.93 -6.94 14.39
C SER A 245 3.59 -6.61 15.06
N ILE A 246 3.47 -5.51 15.81
CA ILE A 246 2.23 -5.20 16.55
C ILE A 246 1.11 -4.72 15.62
N ASN A 247 1.40 -3.80 14.70
CA ASN A 247 0.38 -3.32 13.77
C ASN A 247 -0.08 -4.43 12.82
N LEU A 248 0.85 -5.29 12.39
CA LEU A 248 0.55 -6.50 11.63
C LEU A 248 -0.33 -7.47 12.42
N ILE A 249 -0.04 -7.72 13.71
CA ILE A 249 -0.91 -8.55 14.57
C ILE A 249 -2.34 -8.00 14.56
N HIS A 250 -2.51 -6.71 14.82
CA HIS A 250 -3.84 -6.08 14.83
C HIS A 250 -4.52 -6.14 13.47
N HIS A 251 -3.77 -5.93 12.39
CA HIS A 251 -4.30 -5.98 11.04
C HIS A 251 -4.73 -7.41 10.67
N CYS A 252 -3.86 -8.41 10.85
CA CYS A 252 -4.17 -9.82 10.63
C CYS A 252 -5.39 -10.27 11.46
N TRP A 253 -5.43 -9.93 12.75
CA TRP A 253 -6.55 -10.22 13.62
C TRP A 253 -7.86 -9.57 13.12
N GLY A 254 -7.82 -8.27 12.82
CA GLY A 254 -9.00 -7.50 12.40
C GLY A 254 -9.57 -7.99 11.07
N VAL A 255 -8.72 -8.33 10.11
CA VAL A 255 -9.12 -8.90 8.82
C VAL A 255 -9.71 -10.29 9.01
N SER A 256 -9.06 -11.15 9.81
CA SER A 256 -9.56 -12.51 10.11
C SER A 256 -10.94 -12.45 10.73
N LYS A 257 -11.13 -11.58 11.74
CA LYS A 257 -12.42 -11.35 12.39
C LYS A 257 -13.49 -10.91 11.39
N GLY A 258 -13.19 -9.93 10.55
CA GLY A 258 -14.13 -9.44 9.54
C GLY A 258 -14.55 -10.51 8.53
N LEU A 259 -13.62 -11.37 8.10
CA LEU A 259 -13.90 -12.50 7.22
C LEU A 259 -14.80 -13.54 7.89
N ILE A 260 -14.52 -13.93 9.13
CA ILE A 260 -15.33 -14.90 9.88
C ILE A 260 -16.74 -14.34 10.16
N GLU A 261 -16.87 -13.08 10.57
CA GLU A 261 -18.19 -12.45 10.78
C GLU A 261 -19.03 -12.42 9.51
N LYS A 262 -18.41 -12.21 8.34
CA LYS A 262 -19.08 -12.28 7.04
C LYS A 262 -19.59 -13.71 6.76
N LEU A 263 -18.83 -14.74 7.12
CA LEU A 263 -19.25 -16.14 6.99
C LEU A 263 -20.44 -16.47 7.89
N GLN A 264 -20.40 -16.05 9.16
CA GLN A 264 -21.44 -16.32 10.15
C GLN A 264 -22.79 -15.65 9.82
N ARG A 265 -22.77 -14.51 9.11
CA ARG A 265 -24.00 -13.84 8.65
C ARG A 265 -24.65 -14.53 7.44
N SER A 266 -24.00 -15.52 6.83
CA SER A 266 -24.57 -16.25 5.70
C SER A 266 -25.66 -17.22 6.17
N PRO A 267 -26.85 -17.25 5.53
CA PRO A 267 -28.00 -18.05 5.98
C PRO A 267 -27.77 -19.58 6.01
N SER A 268 -26.65 -20.05 5.45
CA SER A 268 -26.23 -21.45 5.43
C SER A 268 -25.42 -21.89 6.65
N PHE A 269 -25.14 -20.97 7.58
CA PHE A 269 -24.50 -21.26 8.87
C PHE A 269 -25.49 -21.35 10.04
N SER A 270 -26.78 -21.15 9.78
CA SER A 270 -27.84 -21.22 10.79
C SER A 270 -28.73 -22.45 10.50
N PRO A 271 -28.72 -23.49 11.34
CA PRO A 271 -29.53 -24.70 11.12
C PRO A 271 -31.05 -24.46 11.21
N SER A 272 -31.49 -23.27 11.63
CA SER A 272 -32.86 -23.03 12.10
C SER A 272 -33.60 -21.89 11.41
N THR A 273 -33.09 -21.33 10.31
CA THR A 273 -33.77 -20.23 9.60
C THR A 273 -34.28 -20.69 8.24
N PRO A 274 -35.60 -20.83 8.04
CA PRO A 274 -36.14 -21.26 6.75
C PRO A 274 -35.75 -20.26 5.66
N LEU A 275 -35.26 -20.81 4.54
CA LEU A 275 -34.89 -20.06 3.34
C LEU A 275 -36.10 -19.28 2.82
N SER A 276 -36.10 -17.97 3.01
CA SER A 276 -37.07 -17.09 2.36
C SER A 276 -36.72 -17.03 0.87
N PRO A 277 -37.71 -17.24 -0.05
CA PRO A 277 -37.45 -17.51 -1.48
C PRO A 277 -36.89 -16.33 -2.29
N ASN A 278 -36.58 -15.19 -1.66
CA ASN A 278 -36.09 -13.97 -2.33
C ASN A 278 -34.65 -13.55 -1.95
N THR A 279 -33.81 -14.45 -1.45
CA THR A 279 -32.44 -14.09 -1.04
C THR A 279 -31.40 -14.32 -2.14
N SER A 280 -31.14 -13.27 -2.94
CA SER A 280 -30.02 -13.14 -3.89
C SER A 280 -28.62 -13.09 -3.24
N ASN A 281 -28.49 -13.38 -1.94
CA ASN A 281 -27.28 -13.19 -1.13
C ASN A 281 -26.65 -14.50 -0.61
N VAL A 282 -26.88 -15.63 -1.28
CA VAL A 282 -26.19 -16.88 -0.92
C VAL A 282 -24.73 -16.80 -1.40
N ILE A 283 -23.80 -16.64 -0.46
CA ILE A 283 -22.36 -16.71 -0.75
C ILE A 283 -22.04 -18.13 -1.24
N PRO A 284 -21.43 -18.31 -2.43
CA PRO A 284 -21.01 -19.62 -2.92
C PRO A 284 -20.08 -20.34 -1.94
N LEU A 285 -20.14 -21.67 -1.87
CA LEU A 285 -19.29 -22.48 -0.99
C LEU A 285 -17.79 -22.20 -1.25
N SER A 286 -17.41 -22.02 -2.51
CA SER A 286 -16.05 -21.66 -2.93
C SER A 286 -15.56 -20.35 -2.28
N GLU A 287 -16.39 -19.31 -2.28
CA GLU A 287 -16.08 -18.01 -1.66
C GLU A 287 -16.02 -18.11 -0.13
N LYS A 288 -16.82 -19.00 0.47
CA LYS A 288 -16.72 -19.28 1.91
C LYS A 288 -15.40 -19.94 2.28
N ARG A 289 -14.98 -20.95 1.50
CA ARG A 289 -13.67 -21.61 1.68
C ARG A 289 -12.53 -20.63 1.56
N LYS A 290 -12.53 -19.78 0.52
CA LYS A 290 -11.51 -18.73 0.37
C LYS A 290 -11.45 -17.81 1.58
N SER A 291 -12.60 -17.32 2.04
CA SER A 291 -12.68 -16.44 3.21
C SER A 291 -12.16 -17.12 4.48
N LEU A 292 -12.53 -18.38 4.72
CA LEU A 292 -12.05 -19.17 5.85
C LEU A 292 -10.55 -19.43 5.76
N TYR A 293 -10.05 -19.81 4.59
CA TYR A 293 -8.63 -20.01 4.33
C TYR A 293 -7.82 -18.75 4.67
N HIS A 294 -8.25 -17.58 4.16
CA HIS A 294 -7.56 -16.33 4.43
C HIS A 294 -7.64 -15.93 5.91
N ALA A 295 -8.79 -16.12 6.56
CA ALA A 295 -8.93 -15.86 7.99
C ALA A 295 -8.02 -16.76 8.82
N GLN A 296 -7.99 -18.06 8.53
CA GLN A 296 -7.16 -19.03 9.23
C GLN A 296 -5.67 -18.72 9.06
N ARG A 297 -5.23 -18.42 7.85
CA ARG A 297 -3.84 -18.05 7.57
C ARG A 297 -3.44 -16.81 8.37
N LEU A 298 -4.24 -15.74 8.29
CA LEU A 298 -3.92 -14.48 8.95
C LEU A 298 -3.92 -14.62 10.47
N ILE A 299 -4.84 -15.38 11.05
CA ILE A 299 -4.84 -15.56 12.51
C ILE A 299 -3.66 -16.40 12.99
N ASN A 300 -3.24 -17.42 12.21
CA ASN A 300 -2.02 -18.17 12.51
C ASN A 300 -0.79 -17.25 12.50
N ARG A 301 -0.68 -16.32 11.53
CA ARG A 301 0.40 -15.34 11.50
C ARG A 301 0.35 -14.40 12.71
N ALA A 302 -0.83 -13.92 13.09
CA ALA A 302 -0.97 -13.09 14.29
C ALA A 302 -0.49 -13.83 15.55
N GLU A 303 -0.83 -15.12 15.67
CA GLU A 303 -0.38 -15.97 16.78
C GLU A 303 1.13 -16.24 16.73
N GLU A 304 1.69 -16.51 15.56
CA GLU A 304 3.14 -16.72 15.38
C GLU A 304 3.94 -15.50 15.84
N ILE A 305 3.51 -14.30 15.47
CA ILE A 305 4.19 -13.06 15.86
C ILE A 305 4.07 -12.84 17.38
N LEU A 306 2.93 -13.18 17.97
CA LEU A 306 2.71 -13.08 19.41
C LEU A 306 3.60 -14.04 20.21
N ASP A 307 3.67 -15.30 19.78
CA ASP A 307 4.30 -16.37 20.56
C ASP A 307 5.80 -16.50 20.27
N LYS A 308 6.21 -16.34 19.01
CA LYS A 308 7.59 -16.57 18.55
C LYS A 308 8.36 -15.28 18.23
N LYS A 309 7.68 -14.12 18.27
CA LYS A 309 8.23 -12.83 17.77
C LYS A 309 8.80 -12.93 16.35
N ASN A 310 8.27 -13.87 15.57
CA ASN A 310 8.69 -14.12 14.21
C ASN A 310 7.50 -13.93 13.27
N PHE A 311 7.79 -13.55 12.03
CA PHE A 311 6.80 -13.49 10.97
C PHE A 311 7.30 -14.33 9.81
N THR A 312 6.64 -15.46 9.59
CA THR A 312 6.96 -16.32 8.45
C THR A 312 6.03 -15.97 7.30
N VAL A 313 6.59 -15.53 6.17
CA VAL A 313 5.81 -15.21 4.96
C VAL A 313 5.42 -16.46 4.18
N TYR A 314 6.21 -17.52 4.31
CA TYR A 314 6.22 -18.67 3.41
C TYR A 314 6.08 -19.98 4.19
N LEU A 315 5.36 -20.95 3.64
CA LEU A 315 5.30 -22.31 4.19
C LEU A 315 6.09 -23.23 3.26
N ASP A 316 7.17 -23.84 3.73
CA ASP A 316 7.99 -24.77 2.92
C ASP A 316 7.11 -25.85 2.27
N GLU A 317 7.43 -26.21 1.03
CA GLU A 317 6.74 -27.30 0.34
C GLU A 317 6.88 -28.63 1.11
N ASP A 318 8.02 -28.79 1.78
CA ASP A 318 8.37 -29.92 2.64
C ASP A 318 7.92 -29.71 4.11
N ASP A 319 7.24 -28.60 4.42
CA ASP A 319 6.73 -28.37 5.77
C ASP A 319 5.43 -29.15 6.00
N ASP A 320 5.53 -30.36 6.55
CA ASP A 320 4.39 -31.18 6.98
C ASP A 320 3.67 -30.62 8.23
N SER A 321 3.82 -29.33 8.54
CA SER A 321 3.15 -28.72 9.68
C SER A 321 1.65 -28.94 9.66
N THR A 322 1.08 -29.10 10.86
CA THR A 322 -0.37 -29.15 11.08
C THR A 322 -1.08 -27.93 10.50
N GLU A 323 -0.40 -26.78 10.46
CA GLU A 323 -0.87 -25.55 9.82
C GLU A 323 -0.99 -25.70 8.30
N ARG A 324 0.08 -26.08 7.58
CA ARG A 324 0.05 -26.23 6.12
C ARG A 324 -1.02 -27.24 5.70
N ASN A 325 -1.08 -28.37 6.40
CA ASN A 325 -2.07 -29.42 6.16
C ASN A 325 -3.51 -28.92 6.38
N LEU A 326 -3.76 -28.13 7.43
CA LEU A 326 -5.07 -27.51 7.65
C LEU A 326 -5.44 -26.53 6.52
N LEU A 327 -4.50 -25.68 6.11
CA LEU A 327 -4.71 -24.70 5.05
C LEU A 327 -4.96 -25.35 3.68
N LEU A 328 -4.19 -26.39 3.34
CA LEU A 328 -4.39 -27.21 2.14
C LEU A 328 -5.74 -27.92 2.20
N ARG A 329 -6.13 -28.47 3.35
CA ARG A 329 -7.46 -29.07 3.52
C ARG A 329 -8.56 -28.04 3.25
N ILE A 330 -8.47 -26.82 3.80
CA ILE A 330 -9.45 -25.75 3.55
C ILE A 330 -9.50 -25.38 2.04
N LYS A 331 -8.34 -25.32 1.39
CA LYS A 331 -8.19 -24.92 -0.02
C LYS A 331 -8.67 -25.98 -1.02
N ASN A 332 -8.22 -27.22 -0.86
CA ASN A 332 -8.28 -28.28 -1.88
C ASN A 332 -9.47 -29.24 -1.72
N SER A 333 -10.17 -29.23 -0.58
CA SER A 333 -11.31 -30.15 -0.40
C SER A 333 -12.46 -29.71 -1.30
N SER A 334 -12.61 -30.41 -2.44
CA SER A 334 -13.60 -30.14 -3.48
C SER A 334 -15.03 -30.14 -2.94
N ASP A 335 -15.33 -30.97 -1.93
CA ASP A 335 -16.65 -31.07 -1.29
C ASP A 335 -16.55 -31.15 0.25
N PHE A 336 -16.31 -30.02 0.91
CA PHE A 336 -16.64 -29.94 2.34
C PHE A 336 -18.15 -30.04 2.50
N ASN A 337 -18.62 -30.97 3.34
CA ASN A 337 -19.99 -30.87 3.81
C ASN A 337 -20.14 -29.63 4.73
N SER A 338 -21.36 -29.10 4.82
CA SER A 338 -21.63 -27.85 5.55
C SER A 338 -21.15 -27.92 7.01
N ASP A 339 -21.25 -29.08 7.65
CA ASP A 339 -20.89 -29.30 9.06
C ASP A 339 -19.39 -29.18 9.32
N GLN A 340 -18.55 -29.71 8.42
CA GLN A 340 -17.10 -29.56 8.52
C GLN A 340 -16.68 -28.09 8.38
N LEU A 341 -17.31 -27.34 7.47
CA LEU A 341 -17.05 -25.92 7.32
C LEU A 341 -17.47 -25.14 8.57
N VAL A 342 -18.60 -25.49 9.18
CA VAL A 342 -19.08 -24.91 10.45
C VAL A 342 -18.10 -25.18 11.59
N SER A 343 -17.62 -26.41 11.72
CA SER A 343 -16.62 -26.78 12.72
C SER A 343 -15.31 -25.99 12.56
N LEU A 344 -14.76 -25.92 11.34
CA LEU A 344 -13.53 -25.18 11.06
C LEU A 344 -13.68 -23.67 11.30
N THR A 345 -14.82 -23.10 10.91
CA THR A 345 -15.14 -21.68 11.17
C THR A 345 -15.21 -21.39 12.68
N THR A 346 -15.79 -22.31 13.45
CA THR A 346 -15.89 -22.20 14.91
C THR A 346 -14.51 -22.28 15.58
N ASN A 347 -13.64 -23.19 15.11
CA ASN A 347 -12.26 -23.29 15.59
C ASN A 347 -11.47 -22.00 15.31
N CYS A 348 -11.56 -21.47 14.07
CA CYS A 348 -10.93 -20.20 13.71
C CYS A 348 -11.45 -19.04 14.58
N LEU A 349 -12.76 -18.98 14.84
CA LEU A 349 -13.33 -17.98 15.74
C LEU A 349 -12.78 -18.07 17.18
N ASN A 350 -12.64 -19.28 17.71
CA ASN A 350 -12.08 -19.49 19.05
C ASN A 350 -10.62 -19.04 19.11
N GLN A 351 -9.84 -19.31 18.06
CA GLN A 351 -8.47 -18.81 17.94
C GLN A 351 -8.41 -17.28 17.84
N ILE A 352 -9.32 -16.65 17.07
CA ILE A 352 -9.45 -15.19 16.99
C ILE A 352 -9.71 -14.56 18.38
N LYS A 353 -10.54 -15.20 19.20
CA LYS A 353 -10.80 -14.77 20.58
C LYS A 353 -9.57 -14.93 21.46
N SER A 354 -8.91 -16.08 21.41
CA SER A 354 -7.67 -16.34 22.17
C SER A 354 -6.56 -15.33 21.84
N VAL A 355 -6.35 -15.05 20.54
CA VAL A 355 -5.39 -14.05 20.07
C VAL A 355 -5.77 -12.65 20.55
N ASN A 356 -7.06 -12.28 20.54
CA ASN A 356 -7.50 -11.00 21.10
C ASN A 356 -7.14 -10.85 22.58
N ASP A 357 -7.33 -11.89 23.37
CA ASP A 357 -7.00 -11.87 24.80
C ASP A 357 -5.48 -11.70 25.02
N LYS A 358 -4.65 -12.35 24.18
CA LYS A 358 -3.19 -12.15 24.17
C LYS A 358 -2.84 -10.69 23.78
N ILE A 359 -3.47 -10.12 22.76
CA ILE A 359 -3.26 -8.73 22.32
C ILE A 359 -3.61 -7.74 23.43
N GLN A 360 -4.75 -7.92 24.10
CA GLN A 360 -5.19 -7.02 25.19
C GLN A 360 -4.23 -7.04 26.38
N LYS A 361 -3.63 -8.20 26.69
CA LYS A 361 -2.59 -8.29 27.72
C LYS A 361 -1.34 -7.50 27.33
N LEU A 362 -0.93 -7.52 26.06
CA LEU A 362 0.22 -6.75 25.57
C LEU A 362 -0.03 -5.23 25.56
N SER A 363 -1.23 -4.78 25.20
CA SER A 363 -1.54 -3.34 25.17
C SER A 363 -1.44 -2.67 26.53
N ASN A 364 -1.61 -3.44 27.61
CA ASN A 364 -1.52 -2.94 28.98
C ASN A 364 -0.07 -2.83 29.49
N ILE A 365 0.92 -3.38 28.78
CA ILE A 365 2.31 -3.49 29.25
C ILE A 365 3.25 -2.47 28.57
N SER A 366 2.93 -1.93 27.37
CA SER A 366 3.84 -0.98 26.68
C SER A 366 3.13 -0.09 25.64
N SER A 367 2.36 0.91 26.09
CA SER A 367 1.75 1.90 25.19
C SER A 367 2.70 3.06 24.82
N ALA A 368 3.66 3.37 25.71
CA ALA A 368 4.64 4.45 25.51
C ALA A 368 5.77 4.04 24.54
N ASP A 369 6.40 2.88 24.74
CA ASP A 369 7.51 2.44 23.88
C ASP A 369 7.01 2.10 22.46
N LYS A 370 5.78 1.61 22.34
CA LYS A 370 5.11 1.41 21.05
C LYS A 370 5.01 2.71 20.26
N LYS A 371 4.56 3.81 20.91
CA LYS A 371 4.45 5.14 20.27
C LYS A 371 5.82 5.73 19.92
N LEU A 372 6.83 5.55 20.77
CA LEU A 372 8.18 6.05 20.51
C LEU A 372 8.82 5.35 19.30
N ASN A 373 8.74 4.02 19.24
CA ASN A 373 9.25 3.24 18.12
C ASN A 373 8.53 3.58 16.80
N GLU A 374 7.21 3.74 16.84
CA GLU A 374 6.40 4.20 15.71
C GLU A 374 6.89 5.54 15.14
N LEU A 375 7.16 6.51 16.02
CA LEU A 375 7.63 7.85 15.64
C LEU A 375 9.02 7.78 14.99
N SER A 376 9.95 7.02 15.56
CA SER A 376 11.31 6.87 15.04
C SER A 376 11.35 6.27 13.62
N ILE A 377 10.53 5.25 13.36
CA ILE A 377 10.46 4.59 12.05
C ILE A 377 9.76 5.47 11.03
N LYS A 378 8.64 6.11 11.40
CA LYS A 378 7.97 7.09 10.54
C LYS A 378 8.93 8.19 10.13
N GLN A 379 9.79 8.65 11.04
CA GLN A 379 10.81 9.64 10.75
C GLN A 379 11.89 9.11 9.80
N SER A 380 12.31 7.85 9.96
CA SER A 380 13.28 7.18 9.07
C SER A 380 12.71 6.98 7.66
N LEU A 381 11.50 6.44 7.54
CA LEU A 381 10.76 6.28 6.28
C LEU A 381 10.50 7.62 5.59
N LYS A 382 10.18 8.65 6.36
CA LYS A 382 10.03 10.02 5.85
C LYS A 382 11.35 10.57 5.31
N THR A 383 12.46 10.28 5.97
CA THR A 383 13.80 10.76 5.56
C THR A 383 14.21 10.15 4.22
N ILE A 384 14.03 8.83 4.05
CA ILE A 384 14.31 8.17 2.77
C ILE A 384 13.32 8.61 1.68
N LEU A 385 12.03 8.76 1.99
CA LEU A 385 11.06 9.27 1.04
C LEU A 385 11.44 10.67 0.55
N ILE A 386 11.86 11.56 1.46
CA ILE A 386 12.39 12.88 1.09
C ILE A 386 13.56 12.69 0.14
N LYS A 387 14.59 11.91 0.51
CA LYS A 387 15.78 11.62 -0.30
C LYS A 387 15.41 11.18 -1.73
N ILE A 388 14.46 10.28 -1.88
CA ILE A 388 13.98 9.79 -3.18
C ILE A 388 13.31 10.93 -3.97
N ARG A 389 12.39 11.69 -3.36
CA ARG A 389 11.72 12.83 -4.03
C ARG A 389 12.71 13.91 -4.45
N LYS A 390 13.74 14.16 -3.65
CA LYS A 390 14.83 15.08 -4.01
C LYS A 390 15.53 14.67 -5.31
N SER A 391 15.66 13.37 -5.51
CA SER A 391 16.39 12.75 -6.62
C SER A 391 15.55 12.72 -7.89
N MET A 392 14.22 12.68 -7.76
CA MET A 392 13.28 12.71 -8.89
C MET A 392 13.05 14.10 -9.50
N ILE A 393 13.56 15.17 -8.88
CA ILE A 393 13.45 16.54 -9.42
C ILE A 393 14.48 16.72 -10.53
N LYS A 394 14.01 16.76 -11.79
CA LYS A 394 14.89 17.08 -12.92
C LYS A 394 15.16 18.58 -12.97
N ILE A 395 16.43 18.98 -12.84
CA ILE A 395 16.85 20.35 -13.12
C ILE A 395 17.16 20.40 -14.61
N ILE A 396 16.26 21.01 -15.38
CA ILE A 396 16.56 21.36 -16.78
C ILE A 396 17.37 22.67 -16.66
N VAL A 397 18.67 22.57 -16.97
CA VAL A 397 19.58 23.71 -17.03
C VAL A 397 19.45 24.38 -18.39
#